data_AF-A0A7Y7NJ80-F1
#
_entry.id   AF-A0A7Y7NJ80-F1
#
_cell.length_a   1.000
_cell.length_b   1.000
_cell.length_c   1.000
_cell.angle_alpha   90.00
_cell.angle_beta   90.00
_cell.angle_gamma   90.00
#
_symmetry.space_group_name_H-M   'P 1'
#
loop_
_entity.id
_entity.type
_entity.pdbx_description
1 polymer ?
#
loop_
_entity_poly.entity_id
_entity_poly.type
_entity_poly.pdbx_seq_one_letter_code
_entity_poly.pdbx_strand_id
1 'polypeptide(L)'
;MAFLNKNQIKETVNTALKNVADFTGEIDNYEFKNFHEFHKNVFINKLKELINSGPYYDRAGNIEYERYYDVPLSIQIFNTWVTINDCIQFIYNNQIVKMRNPNKIQLS
;
A
#
# COMPACT_ATOMS: atom_id res chain seq x y z
N MET A 1 -14.58 2.53 11.28
CA MET A 1 -13.51 3.19 10.50
C MET A 1 -13.84 2.94 9.05
N ALA A 2 -13.71 3.93 8.18
CA ALA A 2 -13.69 3.67 6.75
C ALA A 2 -12.28 3.17 6.43
N PHE A 3 -12.19 2.04 5.75
CA PHE A 3 -10.94 1.42 5.31
C PHE A 3 -10.98 1.34 3.79
N LEU A 4 -9.82 1.27 3.15
CA LEU A 4 -9.73 1.05 1.71
C LEU A 4 -10.41 -0.27 1.36
N ASN A 5 -11.24 -0.24 0.33
CA ASN A 5 -11.83 -1.47 -0.22
C ASN A 5 -10.81 -2.19 -1.12
N LYS A 6 -11.13 -3.44 -1.50
CA LYS A 6 -10.23 -4.28 -2.31
C LYS A 6 -9.86 -3.65 -3.66
N ASN A 7 -10.75 -2.90 -4.29
CA ASN A 7 -10.47 -2.26 -5.58
C ASN A 7 -9.46 -1.12 -5.41
N GLN A 8 -9.64 -0.26 -4.40
CA GLN A 8 -8.70 0.82 -4.08
C GLN A 8 -7.31 0.27 -3.72
N ILE A 9 -7.27 -0.83 -2.97
CA ILE A 9 -6.01 -1.51 -2.64
C ILE A 9 -5.36 -2.06 -3.93
N LYS A 10 -6.13 -2.73 -4.79
CA LYS A 10 -5.64 -3.30 -6.05
C LYS A 10 -5.06 -2.22 -6.96
N GLU A 11 -5.72 -1.07 -7.10
CA GLU A 11 -5.21 0.08 -7.86
C GLU A 11 -3.90 0.63 -7.28
N THR A 12 -3.83 0.73 -5.95
CA THR A 12 -2.64 1.20 -5.24
C THR A 12 -1.47 0.24 -5.45
N VAL A 13 -1.71 -1.07 -5.29
CA VAL A 13 -0.73 -2.13 -5.54
C VAL A 13 -0.25 -2.13 -6.99
N ASN A 14 -1.17 -2.01 -7.95
CA ASN A 14 -0.83 -1.92 -9.37
C ASN A 14 0.08 -0.71 -9.66
N THR A 15 -0.23 0.44 -9.05
CA THR A 15 0.58 1.67 -9.20
C THR A 15 1.99 1.48 -8.62
N ALA A 16 2.10 0.85 -7.45
CA ALA A 16 3.41 0.52 -6.86
C ALA A 16 4.21 -0.46 -7.73
N LEU A 17 3.57 -1.48 -8.30
CA LEU A 17 4.19 -2.49 -9.14
C LEU A 17 4.82 -1.92 -10.41
N LYS A 18 4.14 -0.96 -11.05
CA LYS A 18 4.66 -0.25 -12.24
C LYS A 18 5.97 0.49 -12.00
N ASN A 19 6.39 0.69 -10.74
CA ASN A 19 7.69 1.29 -10.42
C ASN A 19 8.86 0.29 -10.44
N VAL A 20 8.57 -1.01 -10.46
CA VAL A 20 9.60 -2.07 -10.36
C VAL A 20 9.54 -3.10 -11.47
N ALA A 21 8.42 -3.21 -12.16
CA ALA A 21 8.28 -4.06 -13.33
C ALA A 21 7.19 -3.52 -14.27
N ASP A 22 7.35 -3.81 -15.56
CA ASP A 22 6.33 -3.54 -16.56
C ASP A 22 5.27 -4.64 -16.51
N PHE A 23 4.05 -4.25 -16.14
CA PHE A 23 2.91 -5.15 -16.04
C PHE A 23 1.84 -4.80 -17.09
N THR A 24 1.37 -5.83 -17.80
CA THR A 24 0.21 -5.75 -18.68
C THR A 24 -0.77 -6.86 -18.31
N GLY A 25 -2.05 -6.52 -18.10
CA GLY A 25 -3.11 -7.48 -17.75
C GLY A 25 -3.50 -7.54 -16.27
N GLU A 26 -4.19 -8.61 -15.89
CA GLU A 26 -4.63 -8.83 -14.51
C GLU A 26 -3.47 -9.26 -13.60
N ILE A 27 -3.36 -8.61 -12.45
CA ILE A 27 -2.22 -8.77 -11.55
C ILE A 27 -2.47 -9.78 -10.42
N ASP A 28 -3.71 -10.18 -10.14
CA ASP A 28 -4.07 -10.88 -8.89
C ASP A 28 -3.29 -12.18 -8.67
N ASN A 29 -3.03 -12.94 -9.75
CA ASN A 29 -2.32 -14.22 -9.71
C ASN A 29 -0.82 -14.10 -10.04
N TYR A 30 -0.30 -12.89 -10.23
CA TYR A 30 1.11 -12.74 -10.53
C TYR A 30 1.96 -13.06 -9.30
N GLU A 31 3.02 -13.83 -9.53
CA GLU A 31 3.93 -14.29 -8.49
C GLU A 31 5.12 -13.34 -8.33
N PHE A 32 5.55 -13.11 -7.10
CA PHE A 32 6.76 -12.34 -6.81
C PHE A 32 8.07 -13.12 -7.06
N LYS A 33 8.01 -14.29 -7.70
CA LYS A 33 9.16 -15.21 -7.85
C LYS A 33 10.40 -14.59 -8.49
N ASN A 34 10.21 -13.60 -9.38
CA ASN A 34 11.29 -12.95 -10.11
C ASN A 34 11.75 -11.64 -9.44
N PHE A 35 11.17 -11.26 -8.30
CA PHE A 35 11.55 -10.04 -7.61
C PHE A 35 12.81 -10.30 -6.79
N HIS A 36 13.93 -9.74 -7.23
CA HIS A 36 15.13 -9.63 -6.40
C HIS A 36 14.87 -8.73 -5.18
N GLU A 37 15.69 -8.87 -4.13
CA GLU A 37 15.53 -8.14 -2.87
C GLU A 37 15.41 -6.61 -3.07
N PHE A 38 16.18 -6.06 -4.01
CA PHE A 38 16.08 -4.65 -4.39
C PHE A 38 14.67 -4.28 -4.89
N HIS A 39 14.09 -5.05 -5.84
CA HIS A 39 12.74 -4.82 -6.34
C HIS A 39 11.69 -4.92 -5.24
N LYS A 40 11.85 -5.87 -4.32
CA LYS A 40 10.95 -6.01 -3.16
C LYS A 40 10.98 -4.77 -2.27
N ASN A 41 12.16 -4.26 -1.95
CA ASN A 41 12.31 -3.06 -1.13
C ASN A 41 11.74 -1.82 -1.81
N VAL A 42 12.03 -1.60 -3.10
CA VAL A 42 11.48 -0.48 -3.87
C VAL A 42 9.95 -0.56 -3.92
N PHE A 43 9.40 -1.75 -4.20
CA PHE A 43 7.96 -1.97 -4.23
C PHE A 43 7.29 -1.67 -2.89
N ILE A 44 7.79 -2.24 -1.78
CA ILE A 44 7.20 -2.03 -0.44
C ILE A 44 7.25 -0.57 -0.03
N ASN A 45 8.38 0.10 -0.27
CA ASN A 45 8.53 1.51 0.05
C ASN A 45 7.53 2.35 -0.74
N LYS A 46 7.40 2.09 -2.04
CA LYS A 46 6.44 2.81 -2.88
C LYS A 46 4.99 2.53 -2.51
N LEU A 47 4.66 1.27 -2.20
CA LEU A 47 3.34 0.87 -1.74
C LEU A 47 2.96 1.59 -0.44
N LYS A 48 3.88 1.65 0.51
CA LYS A 48 3.68 2.37 1.77
C LYS A 48 3.49 3.87 1.56
N GLU A 49 4.32 4.48 0.71
CA GLU A 49 4.21 5.88 0.32
C GLU A 49 2.83 6.20 -0.29
N LEU A 50 2.35 5.37 -1.23
CA LEU A 50 1.05 5.56 -1.87
C LEU A 50 -0.12 5.40 -0.90
N ILE A 51 -0.07 4.39 -0.02
CA ILE A 51 -1.09 4.20 1.02
C ILE A 51 -1.13 5.40 1.98
N ASN A 52 0.04 5.89 2.42
CA ASN A 52 0.12 7.00 3.38
C ASN A 52 -0.21 8.38 2.77
N SER A 53 0.02 8.56 1.47
CA SER A 53 -0.27 9.81 0.76
C SER A 53 -1.70 9.89 0.24
N GLY A 54 -2.38 8.76 0.08
CA GLY A 54 -3.78 8.71 -0.36
C GLY A 54 -4.74 9.48 0.57
N PRO A 55 -5.86 9.98 0.04
CA PRO A 55 -6.89 10.64 0.84
C PRO A 55 -7.51 9.65 1.83
N TYR A 56 -7.62 10.05 3.10
CA TYR A 56 -8.43 9.33 4.06
C TYR A 56 -9.89 9.79 3.93
N TYR A 57 -10.81 8.82 3.84
CA TYR A 57 -12.24 9.09 3.77
C TYR A 57 -12.88 8.72 5.11
N ASP A 58 -13.75 9.57 5.64
CA ASP A 58 -14.55 9.27 6.82
C ASP A 58 -15.68 8.27 6.49
N ARG A 59 -16.53 7.94 7.48
CA ARG A 59 -17.66 7.02 7.25
C ARG A 59 -18.75 7.60 6.34
N ALA A 60 -18.78 8.90 6.15
CA ALA A 60 -19.70 9.60 5.27
C ALA A 60 -19.13 9.81 3.85
N GLY A 61 -17.87 9.41 3.62
CA GLY A 61 -17.19 9.56 2.33
C GLY A 61 -16.51 10.91 2.14
N ASN A 62 -16.41 11.75 3.18
CA ASN A 62 -15.68 13.02 3.12
C ASN A 62 -14.20 12.81 3.36
N ILE A 63 -13.35 13.66 2.78
CA ILE A 63 -11.90 13.64 3.01
C ILE A 63 -11.59 14.26 4.38
N GLU A 64 -10.88 13.54 5.26
CA GLU A 64 -10.25 14.15 6.44
C GLU A 64 -8.74 14.30 6.23
N TYR A 65 -8.27 15.54 6.22
CA TYR A 65 -6.85 15.84 5.97
C TYR A 65 -5.93 15.49 7.15
N GLU A 66 -6.47 15.44 8.37
CA GLU A 66 -5.68 15.15 9.58
C GLU A 66 -5.39 13.67 9.77
N ARG A 67 -5.91 12.80 8.89
CA ARG A 67 -5.74 11.35 8.98
C ARG A 67 -5.17 10.77 7.71
N TYR A 68 -4.60 9.58 7.83
CA TYR A 68 -4.11 8.80 6.71
C TYR A 68 -4.18 7.30 7.01
N TYR A 69 -4.27 6.51 5.94
CA TYR A 69 -4.16 5.05 6.02
C TYR A 69 -2.71 4.64 6.21
N ASP A 70 -2.45 3.66 7.05
CA ASP A 70 -1.15 3.03 7.17
C ASP A 70 -1.30 1.51 7.26
N VAL A 71 -0.21 0.80 6.94
CA VAL A 71 -0.13 -0.66 6.99
C VAL A 71 1.25 -1.02 7.51
N PRO A 72 1.38 -1.97 8.45
CA PRO A 72 2.67 -2.43 8.95
C PRO A 72 3.38 -3.28 7.89
N LEU A 73 3.90 -2.65 6.85
CA LEU A 73 4.65 -3.30 5.79
C LEU A 73 6.12 -3.44 6.19
N SER A 74 6.69 -4.62 5.93
CA SER A 74 8.11 -4.93 6.08
C SER A 74 8.55 -5.96 5.04
N ILE A 75 9.85 -6.02 4.77
CA ILE A 75 10.41 -7.03 3.87
C ILE A 75 10.17 -8.47 4.36
N GLN A 76 10.14 -8.66 5.69
CA GLN A 76 9.85 -9.95 6.30
C GLN A 76 8.42 -10.41 5.97
N ILE A 77 7.45 -9.50 6.07
CA ILE A 77 6.06 -9.78 5.71
C ILE A 77 5.95 -10.05 4.21
N PHE A 78 6.58 -9.22 3.38
CA PHE A 78 6.56 -9.42 1.93
C PHE A 78 7.10 -10.79 1.52
N ASN A 79 8.16 -11.28 2.16
CA ASN A 79 8.74 -12.59 1.86
C ASN A 79 7.81 -13.77 2.19
N THR A 80 6.70 -13.54 2.90
CA THR A 80 5.65 -14.55 3.11
C THR A 80 4.65 -14.63 1.96
N TRP A 81 4.64 -13.65 1.05
CA TRP A 81 3.68 -13.57 -0.04
C TRP A 81 4.20 -14.32 -1.27
N VAL A 82 3.34 -15.16 -1.83
CA VAL A 82 3.63 -15.87 -3.08
C VAL A 82 3.11 -15.03 -4.24
N THR A 83 1.91 -14.46 -4.09
CA THR A 83 1.17 -13.75 -5.13
C THR A 83 0.84 -12.31 -4.73
N ILE A 84 0.50 -11.50 -5.73
CA ILE A 84 -0.06 -10.17 -5.50
C ILE A 84 -1.36 -10.22 -4.69
N ASN A 85 -2.20 -11.25 -4.87
CA ASN A 85 -3.40 -11.39 -4.05
C ASN A 85 -3.05 -11.51 -2.55
N ASP A 86 -1.95 -12.17 -2.18
CA ASP A 86 -1.51 -12.23 -0.77
C ASP A 86 -1.19 -10.83 -0.21
N CYS A 87 -0.55 -9.98 -1.02
CA CYS A 87 -0.31 -8.58 -0.70
C CYS A 87 -1.63 -7.80 -0.52
N ILE A 88 -2.59 -7.96 -1.45
CA ILE A 88 -3.90 -7.30 -1.39
C ILE A 88 -4.67 -7.74 -0.14
N GLN A 89 -4.72 -9.04 0.16
CA GLN A 89 -5.40 -9.55 1.36
C GLN A 89 -4.71 -9.09 2.63
N PHE A 90 -3.38 -9.08 2.66
CA PHE A 90 -2.63 -8.59 3.82
C PHE A 90 -2.97 -7.13 4.11
N ILE A 91 -2.90 -6.26 3.10
CA ILE A 91 -3.27 -4.84 3.26
C ILE A 91 -4.70 -4.75 3.76
N TYR A 92 -5.65 -5.42 3.10
CA TYR A 92 -7.06 -5.36 3.43
C TYR A 92 -7.33 -5.68 4.91
N ASN A 93 -6.64 -6.68 5.45
CA ASN A 93 -6.81 -7.16 6.83
C ASN A 93 -6.02 -6.36 7.89
N ASN A 94 -5.00 -5.59 7.50
CA ASN A 94 -4.06 -4.95 8.43
C ASN A 94 -4.01 -3.43 8.30
N GLN A 95 -5.03 -2.82 7.72
CA GLN A 95 -5.13 -1.37 7.64
C GLN A 95 -5.29 -0.78 9.03
N ILE A 96 -4.55 0.29 9.27
CA ILE A 96 -4.70 1.12 10.46
C ILE A 96 -4.88 2.58 10.01
N VAL A 97 -5.48 3.38 10.88
CA VAL A 97 -5.67 4.81 10.67
C VAL A 97 -4.77 5.55 11.63
N LYS A 98 -3.97 6.48 11.12
CA LYS A 98 -3.09 7.33 11.92
C LYS A 98 -3.47 8.80 11.76
N MET A 99 -3.19 9.58 12.78
CA MET A 99 -3.25 11.04 12.69
C MET A 99 -1.97 11.56 12.04
N ARG A 100 -2.10 12.50 11.11
CA ARG A 100 -0.98 13.29 10.62
C ARG A 100 -0.49 14.15 11.78
N ASN A 101 0.78 14.04 12.13
CA ASN A 101 1.34 14.83 13.21
C ASN A 101 1.64 16.25 12.68
N PRO A 102 0.92 17.31 13.11
CA PRO A 102 1.08 18.65 12.55
C PRO A 102 2.49 19.23 12.79
N ASN A 103 3.23 18.70 13.77
CA ASN A 103 4.56 19.18 14.15
C ASN A 103 5.72 18.56 13.36
N LYS A 104 5.48 17.69 12.37
CA LYS A 104 6.54 17.11 11.51
C LYS A 104 6.77 17.86 10.19
N ILE A 105 6.08 18.98 9.95
CA ILE A 105 6.25 19.79 8.72
C ILE A 105 7.37 20.85 8.87
N GLN A 106 8.01 20.97 10.04
CA GLN A 106 9.19 21.82 10.18
C GLN A 106 10.46 20.97 10.29
N LEU A 107 11.34 21.19 9.31
CA LEU A 107 12.75 20.78 9.17
C LEU A 107 13.03 19.80 8.03
N SER A 108 12.97 20.34 6.82
CA SER A 108 13.92 20.05 5.74
C SER A 108 14.34 21.38 5.13
#